data_AF-A0A7Y4TA92-F1
#
_entry.id   AF-A0A7Y4TA92-F1
#
_cell.length_a   1.000
_cell.length_b   1.000
_cell.length_c   1.000
_cell.angle_alpha   90.00
_cell.angle_beta   90.00
_cell.angle_gamma   90.00
#
_symmetry.space_group_name_H-M   'P 1'
#
loop_
_entity.id
_entity.type
_entity.pdbx_description
1 polymer ?
#
loop_
_entity_poly.entity_id
_entity_poly.type
_entity_poly.pdbx_seq_one_letter_code
_entity_poly.pdbx_strand_id
1 'polypeptide(L)'
;MQKLTTLAAFATIKGRIAEVRKRDSFMPYDYSPRVITHPKAQEASELFLIEIDLKHVVGCCDARARLDWAAPDSRVTARSLATSALITYRRCFTSGTRLWLTEDDLNPLSPASRDKHRRLYDWANKAYAHSVAANENGVMSVSMGQSHDGNLKRGGFQYGGYQVFDLGGSFGPDLKELSLEVARDVVAPRKKQVENELEAWLAAFTDQEIAAWPCGLDAAMPTDDLSRTRKKLNTSGSK
;
A
#
# COMPACT_ATOMS: atom_id res chain seq x y z
N MET A 1 17.78 -49.93 15.19
CA MET A 1 18.85 -48.93 14.96
C MET A 1 18.33 -47.54 14.53
N GLN A 2 17.11 -47.10 14.95
CA GLN A 2 16.54 -45.79 14.54
C GLN A 2 16.43 -44.74 15.68
N LYS A 3 16.81 -45.08 16.92
CA LYS A 3 16.67 -44.17 18.08
C LYS A 3 17.89 -43.26 18.35
N LEU A 4 19.04 -43.53 17.72
CA LEU A 4 20.28 -42.78 17.98
C LEU A 4 20.47 -41.55 17.06
N THR A 5 19.79 -41.49 15.92
CA THR A 5 19.87 -40.36 14.98
C THR A 5 19.07 -39.13 15.41
N THR A 6 18.02 -39.30 16.23
CA THR A 6 17.16 -38.19 16.67
C THR A 6 17.83 -37.30 17.72
N LEU A 7 18.65 -37.88 18.61
CA LEU A 7 19.35 -37.13 19.66
C LEU A 7 20.45 -36.23 19.13
N ALA A 8 21.16 -36.65 18.07
CA ALA A 8 22.17 -35.82 17.41
C ALA A 8 21.53 -34.58 16.72
N ALA A 9 20.37 -34.74 16.08
CA ALA A 9 19.64 -33.63 15.46
C ALA A 9 19.17 -32.58 16.48
N PHE A 10 18.74 -33.00 17.68
CA PHE A 10 18.35 -32.07 18.75
C PHE A 10 19.53 -31.30 19.35
N ALA A 11 20.71 -31.92 19.45
CA ALA A 11 21.92 -31.24 19.91
C ALA A 11 22.39 -30.17 18.90
N THR A 12 22.30 -30.45 17.60
CA THR A 12 22.62 -29.48 16.54
C THR A 12 21.62 -28.31 16.49
N ILE A 13 20.32 -28.57 16.76
CA ILE A 13 19.30 -27.51 16.85
C ILE A 13 19.53 -26.64 18.09
N LYS A 14 19.85 -27.22 19.25
CA LYS A 14 20.17 -26.44 20.46
C LYS A 14 21.44 -25.59 20.29
N GLY A 15 22.47 -26.12 19.62
CA GLY A 15 23.68 -25.36 19.27
C GLY A 15 23.38 -24.19 18.33
N ARG A 16 22.54 -24.40 17.31
CA ARG A 16 22.09 -23.32 16.40
C ARG A 16 21.18 -22.30 17.07
N ILE A 17 20.30 -22.69 18.00
CA ILE A 17 19.49 -21.75 18.80
C ILE A 17 20.38 -20.90 19.71
N ALA A 18 21.46 -21.47 20.27
CA ALA A 18 22.44 -20.73 21.05
C ALA A 18 23.29 -19.77 20.19
N GLU A 19 23.62 -20.13 18.95
CA GLU A 19 24.27 -19.23 17.99
C GLU A 19 23.36 -18.12 17.45
N VAL A 20 22.07 -18.40 17.22
CA VAL A 20 21.08 -17.38 16.85
C VAL A 20 20.90 -16.36 17.98
N ARG A 21 20.86 -16.83 19.24
CA ARG A 21 20.84 -15.93 20.41
C ARG A 21 22.09 -15.06 20.55
N LYS A 22 23.24 -15.44 19.97
CA LYS A 22 24.43 -14.57 19.92
C LYS A 22 24.36 -13.51 18.81
N ARG A 23 23.42 -13.63 17.85
CA ARG A 23 23.15 -12.61 16.83
C ARG A 23 22.02 -11.65 17.20
N ASP A 24 21.27 -11.93 18.27
CA ASP A 24 20.18 -11.07 18.76
C ASP A 24 20.64 -9.98 19.74
N SER A 25 21.95 -9.78 19.96
CA SER A 25 22.46 -8.77 20.90
C SER A 25 22.44 -7.33 20.36
N PHE A 26 21.70 -7.04 19.29
CA PHE A 26 21.59 -5.68 18.75
C PHE A 26 20.39 -4.90 19.30
N MET A 27 19.43 -5.57 19.95
CA MET A 27 18.33 -4.90 20.63
C MET A 27 18.76 -4.62 22.07
N PRO A 28 18.82 -3.35 22.53
CA PRO A 28 19.09 -3.05 23.94
C PRO A 28 18.05 -3.74 24.82
N TYR A 29 18.48 -4.25 25.98
CA TYR A 29 17.64 -5.03 26.91
C TYR A 29 16.42 -4.26 27.43
N ASP A 30 16.44 -2.92 27.36
CA ASP A 30 15.30 -2.03 27.67
C ASP A 30 14.99 -1.14 26.46
N TYR A 31 14.02 -1.56 25.64
CA TYR A 31 13.49 -0.75 24.53
C TYR A 31 12.34 0.12 25.04
N SER A 32 12.59 1.43 25.17
CA SER A 32 11.59 2.43 25.56
C SER A 32 11.51 3.53 24.49
N PRO A 33 10.58 3.39 23.51
CA PRO A 33 10.48 4.35 22.41
C PRO A 33 10.02 5.71 22.90
N ARG A 34 10.63 6.77 22.36
CA ARG A 34 10.33 8.16 22.72
C ARG A 34 9.49 8.82 21.65
N VAL A 35 8.47 9.57 22.07
CA VAL A 35 7.60 10.31 21.16
C VAL A 35 8.34 11.55 20.66
N ILE A 36 8.47 11.67 19.35
CA ILE A 36 8.98 12.88 18.70
C ILE A 36 7.84 13.89 18.55
N THR A 37 7.99 15.07 19.15
CA THR A 37 6.99 16.16 19.10
C THR A 37 7.18 17.12 17.92
N HIS A 38 8.25 16.94 17.14
CA HIS A 38 8.55 17.77 15.99
C HIS A 38 7.44 17.70 14.92
N PRO A 39 6.98 18.82 14.32
CA PRO A 39 5.89 18.80 13.34
C PRO A 39 6.10 17.86 12.15
N LYS A 40 7.36 17.67 11.73
CA LYS A 40 7.74 16.76 10.63
C LYS A 40 7.68 15.26 11.00
N ALA A 41 7.64 14.91 12.28
CA ALA A 41 7.54 13.50 12.69
C ALA A 41 6.20 12.88 12.28
N GLN A 42 5.12 13.67 12.31
CA GLN A 42 3.83 13.22 11.79
C GLN A 42 3.92 12.96 10.29
N GLU A 43 4.54 13.86 9.52
CA GLU A 43 4.73 13.69 8.07
C GLU A 43 5.52 12.40 7.75
N ALA A 44 6.62 12.13 8.47
CA ALA A 44 7.40 10.91 8.30
C ALA A 44 6.58 9.64 8.58
N SER A 45 5.81 9.65 9.68
CA SER A 45 4.93 8.54 10.06
C SER A 45 3.86 8.26 9.01
N GLU A 46 3.21 9.30 8.49
CA GLU A 46 2.19 9.14 7.45
C GLU A 46 2.79 8.67 6.11
N LEU A 47 3.97 9.17 5.72
CA LEU A 47 4.70 8.68 4.54
C LEU A 47 5.08 7.20 4.68
N PHE A 48 5.45 6.75 5.88
CA PHE A 48 5.67 5.33 6.17
C PHE A 48 4.39 4.50 6.02
N LEU A 49 3.24 5.01 6.48
CA LEU A 49 1.95 4.32 6.30
C LEU A 49 1.56 4.25 4.81
N ILE A 50 1.77 5.32 4.04
CA ILE A 50 1.55 5.32 2.59
C ILE A 50 2.47 4.28 1.92
N GLU A 51 3.73 4.19 2.32
CA GLU A 51 4.67 3.19 1.81
C GLU A 51 4.17 1.75 2.09
N ILE A 52 3.65 1.48 3.29
CA ILE A 52 3.03 0.18 3.63
C ILE A 52 1.82 -0.09 2.75
N ASP A 53 0.94 0.89 2.59
CA ASP A 53 -0.25 0.76 1.76
C ASP A 53 0.14 0.43 0.31
N LEU A 54 1.13 1.11 -0.28
CA LEU A 54 1.64 0.80 -1.63
C LEU A 54 2.26 -0.60 -1.73
N LYS A 55 3.00 -1.05 -0.71
CA LYS A 55 3.54 -2.43 -0.65
C LYS A 55 2.43 -3.46 -0.62
N HIS A 56 1.36 -3.20 0.14
CA HIS A 56 0.18 -4.06 0.17
C HIS A 56 -0.49 -4.15 -1.20
N VAL A 57 -0.63 -3.02 -1.91
CA VAL A 57 -1.17 -2.99 -3.28
C VAL A 57 -0.36 -3.88 -4.22
N VAL A 58 0.97 -3.76 -4.20
CA VAL A 58 1.87 -4.62 -4.99
C VAL A 58 1.70 -6.09 -4.63
N GLY A 59 1.67 -6.41 -3.33
CA GLY A 59 1.44 -7.78 -2.85
C GLY A 59 0.12 -8.38 -3.31
N CYS A 60 -0.97 -7.60 -3.31
CA CYS A 60 -2.25 -8.03 -3.85
C CYS A 60 -2.21 -8.29 -5.36
N CYS A 61 -1.53 -7.43 -6.13
CA CYS A 61 -1.38 -7.60 -7.56
C CYS A 61 -0.55 -8.85 -7.90
N ASP A 62 0.53 -9.09 -7.16
CA ASP A 62 1.37 -10.28 -7.31
C ASP A 62 0.64 -11.56 -6.91
N ALA A 63 -0.11 -11.55 -5.81
CA ALA A 63 -0.93 -12.68 -5.39
C ALA A 63 -2.00 -13.00 -6.44
N ARG A 64 -2.66 -11.98 -7.01
CA ARG A 64 -3.66 -12.15 -8.07
C ARG A 64 -3.06 -12.76 -9.33
N ALA A 65 -1.86 -12.32 -9.72
CA ALA A 65 -1.19 -12.84 -10.92
C ALA A 65 -0.78 -14.32 -10.80
N ARG A 66 -0.67 -14.84 -9.58
CA ARG A 66 -0.29 -16.24 -9.29
C ARG A 66 -1.48 -17.17 -9.07
N LEU A 67 -2.72 -16.68 -9.18
CA LEU A 67 -3.91 -17.50 -8.99
C LEU A 67 -4.04 -18.55 -10.09
N ASP A 68 -4.37 -19.78 -9.70
CA ASP A 68 -4.79 -20.81 -10.63
C ASP A 68 -6.25 -20.56 -11.05
N TRP A 69 -6.45 -19.99 -12.24
CA TRP A 69 -7.78 -19.64 -12.74
C TRP A 69 -8.70 -20.84 -12.98
N ALA A 70 -8.19 -22.08 -12.94
CA ALA A 70 -9.00 -23.29 -12.99
C ALA A 70 -9.60 -23.65 -11.63
N ALA A 71 -9.05 -23.14 -10.52
CA ALA A 71 -9.54 -23.45 -9.19
C ALA A 71 -10.91 -22.76 -8.91
N PRO A 72 -11.84 -23.44 -8.22
CA PRO A 72 -13.22 -22.96 -8.03
C PRO A 72 -13.33 -21.56 -7.42
N ASP A 73 -12.46 -21.22 -6.47
CA ASP A 73 -12.53 -19.97 -5.70
C ASP A 73 -11.65 -18.85 -6.27
N SER A 74 -10.91 -19.11 -7.36
CA SER A 74 -9.94 -18.14 -7.89
C SER A 74 -10.59 -16.84 -8.35
N ARG A 75 -11.83 -16.90 -8.84
CA ARG A 75 -12.59 -15.69 -9.22
C ARG A 75 -12.94 -14.82 -8.02
N VAL A 76 -13.34 -15.44 -6.91
CA VAL A 76 -13.68 -14.73 -5.66
C VAL A 76 -12.40 -14.14 -5.05
N THR A 77 -11.33 -14.93 -4.97
CA THR A 77 -10.04 -14.49 -4.46
C THR A 77 -9.46 -13.35 -5.30
N ALA A 78 -9.50 -13.46 -6.63
CA ALA A 78 -9.07 -12.40 -7.54
C ALA A 78 -9.83 -11.09 -7.30
N ARG A 79 -11.16 -11.17 -7.06
CA ARG A 79 -11.97 -10.00 -6.73
C ARG A 79 -11.51 -9.33 -5.44
N SER A 80 -11.33 -10.13 -4.40
CA SER A 80 -10.95 -9.65 -3.07
C SER A 80 -9.59 -8.97 -3.11
N LEU A 81 -8.62 -9.57 -3.82
CA LEU A 81 -7.30 -8.98 -4.02
C LEU A 81 -7.35 -7.70 -4.84
N ALA A 82 -8.10 -7.67 -5.96
CA ALA A 82 -8.25 -6.49 -6.79
C ALA A 82 -8.92 -5.32 -6.03
N THR A 83 -9.97 -5.63 -5.28
CA THR A 83 -10.71 -4.68 -4.45
C THR A 83 -9.83 -4.13 -3.35
N SER A 84 -9.12 -5.00 -2.63
CA SER A 84 -8.20 -4.59 -1.57
C SER A 84 -7.09 -3.69 -2.12
N ALA A 85 -6.48 -4.06 -3.25
CA ALA A 85 -5.49 -3.25 -3.93
C ALA A 85 -6.04 -1.87 -4.33
N LEU A 86 -7.21 -1.82 -4.96
CA LEU A 86 -7.78 -0.57 -5.45
C LEU A 86 -8.18 0.39 -4.32
N ILE A 87 -8.80 -0.12 -3.26
CA ILE A 87 -9.17 0.68 -2.08
C ILE A 87 -7.92 1.19 -1.38
N THR A 88 -6.93 0.32 -1.15
CA THR A 88 -5.69 0.72 -0.46
C THR A 88 -4.91 1.74 -1.28
N TYR A 89 -4.80 1.55 -2.60
CA TYR A 89 -4.20 2.55 -3.48
C TYR A 89 -4.92 3.89 -3.38
N ARG A 90 -6.25 3.90 -3.49
CA ARG A 90 -7.08 5.11 -3.38
C ARG A 90 -6.87 5.84 -2.05
N ARG A 91 -6.70 5.12 -0.95
CA ARG A 91 -6.48 5.71 0.38
C ARG A 91 -5.22 6.56 0.46
N CYS A 92 -4.20 6.29 -0.34
CA CYS A 92 -3.00 7.13 -0.43
C CYS A 92 -3.30 8.55 -0.97
N PHE A 93 -4.44 8.74 -1.65
CA PHE A 93 -4.80 9.98 -2.37
C PHE A 93 -6.16 10.55 -1.93
N THR A 94 -6.80 10.00 -0.90
CA THR A 94 -8.12 10.47 -0.47
C THR A 94 -8.00 11.24 0.83
N SER A 95 -8.64 12.40 0.89
CA SER A 95 -8.70 13.24 2.09
C SER A 95 -9.40 12.53 3.25
N GLY A 96 -8.82 12.64 4.45
CA GLY A 96 -9.35 12.05 5.68
C GLY A 96 -8.59 12.55 6.91
N THR A 97 -8.43 11.71 7.93
CA THR A 97 -7.67 12.05 9.14
C THR A 97 -6.15 11.94 8.99
N ARG A 98 -5.69 11.26 7.93
CA ARG A 98 -4.28 11.03 7.58
C ARG A 98 -3.79 12.06 6.56
N LEU A 99 -2.48 12.22 6.43
CA LEU A 99 -1.89 12.92 5.28
C LEU A 99 -2.11 12.07 4.01
N TRP A 100 -2.35 12.73 2.88
CA TRP A 100 -2.53 12.09 1.57
C TRP A 100 -1.66 12.75 0.52
N LEU A 101 -1.34 12.01 -0.53
CA LEU A 101 -0.69 12.53 -1.72
C LEU A 101 -1.73 13.27 -2.58
N THR A 102 -1.34 14.44 -3.07
CA THR A 102 -2.09 15.24 -4.03
C THR A 102 -1.69 14.88 -5.46
N GLU A 103 -2.43 15.39 -6.44
CA GLU A 103 -2.06 15.22 -7.85
C GLU A 103 -0.73 15.92 -8.18
N ASP A 104 -0.43 17.03 -7.50
CA ASP A 104 0.85 17.76 -7.65
C ASP A 104 2.04 16.95 -7.13
N ASP A 105 1.84 16.11 -6.11
CA ASP A 105 2.89 15.20 -5.62
C ASP A 105 3.31 14.19 -6.70
N LEU A 106 2.49 13.96 -7.72
CA LEU A 106 2.78 13.04 -8.82
C LEU A 106 3.56 13.68 -9.98
N ASN A 107 3.89 14.97 -9.91
CA ASN A 107 4.68 15.67 -10.94
C ASN A 107 6.03 15.01 -11.31
N PRO A 108 6.75 14.32 -10.41
CA PRO A 108 7.94 13.56 -10.78
C PRO A 108 7.68 12.39 -11.74
N LEU A 109 6.43 11.91 -11.84
CA LEU A 109 6.07 10.78 -12.69
C LEU A 109 5.89 11.18 -14.15
N SER A 110 6.02 10.20 -15.04
CA SER A 110 5.76 10.41 -16.47
C SER A 110 4.31 10.84 -16.73
N PRO A 111 4.02 11.57 -17.83
CA PRO A 111 2.65 11.87 -18.23
C PRO A 111 1.77 10.61 -18.35
N ALA A 112 2.31 9.52 -18.89
CA ALA A 112 1.59 8.25 -19.03
C ALA A 112 1.23 7.64 -17.66
N SER A 113 2.13 7.73 -16.68
CA SER A 113 1.89 7.27 -15.30
C SER A 113 0.82 8.11 -14.60
N ARG A 114 0.83 9.43 -14.81
CA ARG A 114 -0.22 10.33 -14.30
C ARG A 114 -1.58 10.06 -14.94
N ASP A 115 -1.62 9.78 -16.24
CA ASP A 115 -2.85 9.34 -16.93
C ASP A 115 -3.37 8.00 -16.39
N LYS A 116 -2.45 7.07 -16.10
CA LYS A 116 -2.76 5.80 -15.46
C LYS A 116 -3.34 6.01 -14.06
N HIS A 117 -2.74 6.91 -13.26
CA HIS A 117 -3.26 7.31 -11.95
C HIS A 117 -4.69 7.83 -12.04
N ARG A 118 -4.94 8.84 -12.88
CA ARG A 118 -6.28 9.44 -13.03
C ARG A 118 -7.34 8.39 -13.36
N ARG A 119 -7.06 7.51 -14.34
CA ARG A 119 -7.98 6.43 -14.72
C ARG A 119 -8.26 5.47 -13.55
N LEU A 120 -7.22 5.02 -12.85
CA LEU A 120 -7.36 4.07 -11.74
C LEU A 120 -8.05 4.69 -10.52
N TYR A 121 -7.73 5.95 -10.21
CA TYR A 121 -8.34 6.70 -9.12
C TYR A 121 -9.82 6.99 -9.39
N ASP A 122 -10.17 7.40 -10.62
CA ASP A 122 -11.56 7.58 -11.03
C ASP A 122 -12.36 6.28 -10.97
N TRP A 123 -11.76 5.16 -11.37
CA TRP A 123 -12.40 3.85 -11.23
C TRP A 123 -12.63 3.49 -9.77
N ALA A 124 -11.65 3.71 -8.90
CA ALA A 124 -11.81 3.49 -7.46
C ALA A 124 -12.93 4.38 -6.88
N ASN A 125 -12.97 5.66 -7.25
CA ASN A 125 -14.04 6.56 -6.82
C ASN A 125 -15.42 6.11 -7.31
N LYS A 126 -15.54 5.71 -8.59
CA LYS A 126 -16.81 5.23 -9.14
C LYS A 126 -17.28 3.95 -8.45
N ALA A 127 -16.38 3.01 -8.19
CA ALA A 127 -16.72 1.71 -7.61
C ALA A 127 -17.07 1.77 -6.10
N TYR A 128 -16.65 2.81 -5.37
CA TYR A 128 -16.78 2.85 -3.91
C TYR A 128 -17.43 4.10 -3.33
N ALA A 129 -17.43 5.24 -4.04
CA ALA A 129 -17.84 6.53 -3.46
C ALA A 129 -19.20 7.06 -3.97
N HIS A 130 -19.79 6.48 -5.02
CA HIS A 130 -21.04 6.99 -5.58
C HIS A 130 -22.09 5.88 -5.75
N SER A 131 -23.32 6.18 -5.29
CA SER A 131 -24.51 5.37 -5.50
C SER A 131 -24.70 5.07 -6.99
N VAL A 132 -24.67 3.79 -7.36
CA VAL A 132 -25.02 3.21 -8.68
C VAL A 132 -24.79 4.17 -9.85
N ALA A 133 -23.51 4.43 -10.16
CA ALA A 133 -23.19 5.19 -11.35
C ALA A 133 -23.71 4.44 -12.60
N ALA A 134 -24.14 5.16 -13.65
CA ALA A 134 -24.82 4.57 -14.82
C ALA A 134 -23.98 3.51 -15.59
N ASN A 135 -22.69 3.38 -15.29
CA ASN A 135 -21.80 2.34 -15.79
C ASN A 135 -21.93 1.00 -15.02
N GLU A 136 -22.52 0.98 -13.83
CA GLU A 136 -22.84 -0.24 -13.08
C GLU A 136 -24.11 -0.94 -13.61
N ASN A 137 -24.79 -0.32 -14.58
CA ASN A 137 -25.89 -0.95 -15.30
C ASN A 137 -25.39 -2.21 -16.02
N GLY A 138 -26.13 -3.32 -15.86
CA GLY A 138 -25.88 -4.52 -16.63
C GLY A 138 -26.02 -4.23 -18.12
N VAL A 139 -24.97 -4.52 -18.89
CA VAL A 139 -24.96 -4.46 -20.34
C VAL A 139 -25.14 -5.87 -20.88
N MET A 140 -26.11 -6.07 -21.76
CA MET A 140 -26.23 -7.30 -22.52
C MET A 140 -25.54 -7.12 -23.87
N SER A 141 -24.56 -7.97 -24.17
CA SER A 141 -23.86 -8.01 -25.45
C SER A 141 -24.13 -9.32 -26.17
N VAL A 142 -23.85 -9.36 -27.47
CA VAL A 142 -23.86 -10.58 -28.28
C VAL A 142 -22.43 -10.86 -28.70
N SER A 143 -21.97 -12.08 -28.42
CA SER A 143 -20.65 -12.54 -28.85
C SER A 143 -20.61 -12.58 -30.37
N MET A 144 -19.58 -12.02 -30.99
CA MET A 144 -19.35 -12.14 -32.44
C MET A 144 -17.99 -12.79 -32.66
N GLY A 145 -17.95 -13.83 -33.48
CA GLY A 145 -16.70 -14.47 -33.89
C GLY A 145 -16.66 -14.64 -35.41
N GLN A 146 -15.47 -14.65 -36.00
CA GLN A 146 -15.30 -14.98 -37.40
C GLN A 146 -14.96 -16.47 -37.53
N SER A 147 -15.68 -17.22 -38.37
CA SER A 147 -15.32 -18.61 -38.66
C SER A 147 -14.04 -18.68 -39.50
N HIS A 148 -13.44 -19.85 -39.59
CA HIS A 148 -12.26 -20.07 -40.43
C HIS A 148 -12.47 -19.71 -41.90
N ASP A 149 -13.71 -19.84 -42.36
CA ASP A 149 -14.20 -19.52 -43.70
C ASP A 149 -14.55 -18.04 -43.88
N GLY A 150 -14.21 -17.18 -42.91
CA GLY A 150 -14.35 -15.72 -43.00
C GLY A 150 -15.74 -15.20 -42.68
N ASN A 151 -16.72 -16.07 -42.43
CA ASN A 151 -18.10 -15.68 -42.12
C ASN A 151 -18.25 -15.24 -40.66
N LEU A 152 -19.01 -14.16 -40.44
CA LEU A 152 -19.39 -13.74 -39.09
C LEU A 152 -20.42 -14.70 -38.51
N LYS A 153 -20.11 -15.26 -37.34
CA LYS A 153 -21.02 -16.07 -36.54
C LYS A 153 -21.40 -15.34 -35.26
N ARG A 154 -22.70 -15.28 -35.00
CA ARG A 154 -23.27 -14.80 -33.73
C ARG A 154 -23.16 -15.92 -32.71
N GLY A 155 -22.54 -15.65 -31.57
CA GLY A 155 -22.58 -16.51 -30.39
C GLY A 155 -23.74 -16.15 -29.49
N GLY A 156 -23.72 -16.70 -28.27
CA GLY A 156 -24.75 -16.43 -27.25
C GLY A 156 -24.72 -15.00 -26.73
N PHE A 157 -25.81 -14.64 -26.03
CA PHE A 157 -25.86 -13.44 -25.21
C PHE A 157 -24.85 -13.53 -24.07
N GLN A 158 -24.15 -12.42 -23.83
CA GLN A 158 -23.28 -12.23 -22.69
C GLN A 158 -23.87 -11.11 -21.84
N TYR A 159 -23.88 -11.31 -20.53
CA TYR A 159 -24.22 -10.28 -19.58
C TYR A 159 -22.91 -9.77 -18.99
N GLY A 160 -22.66 -8.47 -19.15
CA GLY A 160 -21.51 -7.77 -18.59
C GLY A 160 -21.98 -6.60 -17.74
N GLY A 161 -21.07 -5.99 -17.02
CA GLY A 161 -21.27 -4.73 -16.31
C GLY A 161 -19.90 -4.19 -15.95
N TYR A 162 -19.73 -2.87 -15.87
CA TYR A 162 -18.48 -2.31 -15.35
C TYR A 162 -18.42 -2.49 -13.83
N GLN A 163 -18.24 -3.73 -13.39
CA GLN A 163 -17.82 -4.02 -12.03
C GLN A 163 -16.29 -4.13 -12.00
N VAL A 164 -15.70 -3.96 -10.82
CA VAL A 164 -14.25 -4.12 -10.52
C VAL A 164 -13.66 -5.43 -11.10
N PHE A 165 -14.47 -6.38 -11.52
CA PHE A 165 -14.06 -7.62 -12.17
C PHE A 165 -13.63 -7.50 -13.63
N ASP A 166 -14.20 -6.56 -14.39
CA ASP A 166 -13.91 -6.38 -15.82
C ASP A 166 -12.85 -5.29 -16.04
N LEU A 167 -12.11 -4.98 -14.97
CA LEU A 167 -10.84 -4.29 -15.05
C LEU A 167 -9.93 -5.20 -15.89
N GLY A 168 -9.90 -4.91 -17.20
CA GLY A 168 -9.32 -5.76 -18.23
C GLY A 168 -7.89 -6.20 -17.94
N GLY A 169 -7.32 -7.05 -18.81
CA GLY A 169 -6.06 -7.76 -18.54
C GLY A 169 -4.89 -6.89 -18.06
N SER A 170 -4.88 -5.58 -18.32
CA SER A 170 -3.82 -4.66 -17.88
C SER A 170 -3.95 -4.12 -16.45
N PHE A 171 -5.11 -4.23 -15.78
CA PHE A 171 -5.32 -3.55 -14.48
C PHE A 171 -4.31 -3.92 -13.40
N GLY A 172 -4.09 -5.22 -13.19
CA GLY A 172 -3.15 -5.70 -12.17
C GLY A 172 -1.73 -5.21 -12.43
N PRO A 173 -1.18 -5.44 -13.64
CA PRO A 173 0.11 -4.89 -14.05
C PRO A 173 0.21 -3.37 -13.92
N ASP A 174 -0.80 -2.64 -14.40
CA ASP A 174 -0.85 -1.18 -14.39
C ASP A 174 -0.84 -0.61 -12.97
N LEU A 175 -1.68 -1.14 -12.09
CA LEU A 175 -1.76 -0.71 -10.70
C LEU A 175 -0.47 -1.04 -9.93
N LYS A 176 0.12 -2.22 -10.20
CA LYS A 176 1.41 -2.62 -9.61
C LYS A 176 2.52 -1.67 -10.02
N GLU A 177 2.70 -1.46 -11.32
CA GLU A 177 3.75 -0.58 -11.86
C GLU A 177 3.62 0.82 -11.28
N LEU A 178 2.41 1.38 -11.33
CA LEU A 178 2.15 2.71 -10.79
C LEU A 178 2.42 2.80 -9.29
N SER A 179 2.06 1.77 -8.51
CA SER A 179 2.33 1.75 -7.06
C SER A 179 3.83 1.72 -6.76
N LEU A 180 4.61 1.00 -7.57
CA LEU A 180 6.06 0.98 -7.46
C LEU A 180 6.68 2.33 -7.82
N GLU A 181 6.20 2.98 -8.89
CA GLU A 181 6.64 4.32 -9.29
C GLU A 181 6.34 5.36 -8.23
N VAL A 182 5.11 5.40 -7.71
CA VAL A 182 4.73 6.32 -6.62
C VAL A 182 5.60 6.08 -5.38
N ALA A 183 5.83 4.82 -5.00
CA ALA A 183 6.67 4.50 -3.86
C ALA A 183 8.12 4.98 -4.07
N ARG A 184 8.69 4.73 -5.24
CA ARG A 184 10.09 5.02 -5.58
C ARG A 184 10.36 6.51 -5.81
N ASP A 185 9.51 7.17 -6.58
CA ASP A 185 9.81 8.50 -7.13
C ASP A 185 9.11 9.64 -6.38
N VAL A 186 8.08 9.31 -5.56
CA VAL A 186 7.32 10.31 -4.79
C VAL A 186 7.53 10.11 -3.29
N VAL A 187 7.20 8.92 -2.78
CA VAL A 187 7.19 8.68 -1.33
C VAL A 187 8.61 8.58 -0.77
N ALA A 188 9.47 7.75 -1.36
CA ALA A 188 10.82 7.51 -0.83
C ALA A 188 11.69 8.79 -0.78
N PRO A 189 11.73 9.66 -1.82
CA PRO A 189 12.52 10.89 -1.76
C PRO A 189 12.01 11.86 -0.70
N ARG A 190 10.68 12.06 -0.63
CA ARG A 190 10.06 12.94 0.35
C ARG A 190 10.27 12.43 1.78
N LYS A 191 10.08 11.13 2.01
CA LYS A 191 10.31 10.49 3.30
C LYS A 191 11.76 10.66 3.74
N LYS A 192 12.72 10.40 2.85
CA LYS A 192 14.15 10.58 3.12
C LYS A 192 14.49 12.04 3.45
N GLN A 193 13.91 13.00 2.74
CA GLN A 193 14.10 14.42 3.07
C GLN A 193 13.63 14.73 4.49
N VAL A 194 12.42 14.29 4.84
CA VAL A 194 11.83 14.51 6.16
C VAL A 194 12.64 13.80 7.26
N GLU A 195 13.11 12.58 7.00
CA GLU A 195 13.99 11.83 7.91
C GLU A 195 15.31 12.57 8.13
N ASN A 196 15.97 13.06 7.08
CA ASN A 196 17.20 13.86 7.22
C ASN A 196 16.98 15.14 8.05
N GLU A 197 15.84 15.83 7.84
CA GLU A 197 15.46 17.01 8.64
C GLU A 197 15.27 16.65 10.13
N LEU A 198 14.61 15.51 10.40
CA LEU A 198 14.41 15.01 11.76
C LEU A 198 15.74 14.59 12.40
N GLU A 199 16.62 13.92 11.67
CA GLU A 199 17.95 13.53 12.15
C GLU A 199 18.79 14.76 12.50
N ALA A 200 18.80 15.78 11.65
CA ALA A 200 19.49 17.04 11.92
C ALA A 200 18.92 17.76 13.15
N TRP A 201 17.58 17.72 13.33
CA TRP A 201 16.93 18.25 14.52
C TRP A 201 17.27 17.45 15.78
N LEU A 202 17.28 16.11 15.70
CA LEU A 202 17.62 15.20 16.79
C LEU A 202 19.06 15.39 17.26
N ALA A 203 19.98 15.70 16.34
CA ALA A 203 21.39 15.96 16.67
C ALA A 203 21.62 17.17 17.60
N ALA A 204 20.60 18.02 17.77
CA ALA A 204 20.65 19.15 18.71
C ALA A 204 20.35 18.75 20.17
N PHE A 205 19.94 17.51 20.44
CA PHE A 205 19.59 17.01 21.77
C PHE A 205 20.59 15.99 22.26
N THR A 206 20.84 15.99 23.56
CA THR A 206 21.61 14.97 24.25
C THR A 206 20.75 13.73 24.52
N ASP A 207 21.40 12.57 24.70
CA ASP A 207 20.72 11.32 25.05
C ASP A 207 19.87 11.45 26.33
N GLN A 208 20.32 12.26 27.30
CA GLN A 208 19.59 12.50 28.55
C GLN A 208 18.32 13.32 28.33
N GLU A 209 18.36 14.31 27.44
CA GLU A 209 17.18 15.09 27.04
C GLU A 209 16.18 14.21 26.29
N ILE A 210 16.65 13.36 25.37
CA ILE A 210 15.80 12.41 24.63
C ILE A 210 15.19 11.37 25.58
N ALA A 211 15.96 10.85 26.55
CA ALA A 211 15.47 9.89 27.54
C ALA A 211 14.37 10.47 28.44
N ALA A 212 14.36 11.78 28.66
CA ALA A 212 13.32 12.48 29.42
C ALA A 212 12.02 12.70 28.61
N TRP A 213 12.01 12.44 27.30
CA TRP A 213 10.80 12.58 26.48
C TRP A 213 9.73 11.54 26.85
N PRO A 214 8.45 11.86 26.58
CA PRO A 214 7.36 10.92 26.80
C PRO A 214 7.66 9.57 26.12
N CYS A 215 7.54 8.49 26.89
CA CYS A 215 7.55 7.15 26.34
C CYS A 215 6.29 6.99 25.48
N GLY A 216 6.39 6.38 24.30
CA GLY A 216 5.22 6.16 23.47
C GLY A 216 5.38 5.08 22.43
N LEU A 217 4.57 4.03 22.61
CA LEU A 217 3.84 3.33 21.55
C LEU A 217 2.33 3.45 21.78
N ASP A 218 1.89 4.34 22.68
CA ASP A 218 0.47 4.52 22.96
C ASP A 218 -0.19 5.26 21.79
N ALA A 219 -0.98 4.52 21.01
CA ALA A 219 -1.75 5.03 19.87
C ALA A 219 -2.83 6.06 20.26
N ALA A 220 -2.92 6.43 21.54
CA ALA A 220 -3.92 7.29 22.15
C ALA A 220 -3.32 8.59 22.73
N MET A 221 -2.34 9.21 22.06
CA MET A 221 -2.03 10.61 22.37
C MET A 221 -3.30 11.47 22.18
N PRO A 222 -3.65 12.37 23.12
CA PRO A 222 -4.86 13.18 23.02
C PRO A 222 -4.89 13.95 21.70
N THR A 223 -5.92 13.68 20.90
CA THR A 223 -6.12 14.22 19.54
C THR A 223 -6.31 15.74 19.51
N ASP A 224 -6.53 16.36 20.66
CA ASP A 224 -6.95 17.75 20.77
C ASP A 224 -5.86 18.73 20.32
N ASP A 225 -4.58 18.34 20.46
CA ASP A 225 -3.45 19.21 20.10
C ASP A 225 -3.01 19.07 18.62
N LEU A 226 -3.18 17.88 18.02
CA LEU A 226 -2.80 17.64 16.62
C LEU A 226 -3.77 18.26 15.61
N SER A 227 -5.02 18.54 16.01
CA SER A 227 -6.02 19.17 15.15
C SER A 227 -5.62 20.58 14.68
N ARG A 228 -4.86 21.32 15.51
CA ARG A 228 -4.42 22.70 15.25
C ARG A 228 -3.22 22.76 14.30
N THR A 229 -2.32 21.78 14.36
CA THR A 229 -1.16 21.69 13.45
C THR A 229 -1.58 21.26 12.04
N ARG A 230 -2.59 20.39 11.93
CA ARG A 230 -3.12 19.86 10.65
C ARG A 230 -3.65 20.93 9.69
N LYS A 231 -4.26 22.02 10.20
CA LYS A 231 -4.77 23.12 9.34
C LYS A 231 -3.65 23.97 8.72
N LYS A 232 -2.48 24.06 9.37
CA LYS A 232 -1.37 24.91 8.90
C LYS A 232 -0.55 24.25 7.78
N LEU A 233 -0.35 22.93 7.82
CA LEU A 233 0.43 22.22 6.79
C LEU A 233 -0.29 22.18 5.42
N ASN A 234 -1.62 22.10 5.42
CA ASN A 234 -2.41 22.08 4.18
C ASN A 234 -2.64 23.48 3.56
N THR A 235 -2.34 24.56 4.28
CA THR A 235 -2.53 25.94 3.79
C THR A 235 -1.23 26.61 3.37
N SER A 236 -0.07 26.06 3.72
CA SER A 236 1.25 26.56 3.29
C SER A 236 1.65 26.21 1.86
N GLY A 237 0.85 25.40 1.14
CA GLY A 237 1.07 25.03 -0.26
C GLY A 237 0.21 25.79 -1.28
N SER A 238 -0.69 26.67 -0.84
CA SER A 238 -1.48 27.53 -1.73
C SER A 238 -1.02 28.98 -1.64
N LYS A 239 0.05 29.30 -2.35
CA LYS A 239 0.37 30.66 -2.80
C LYS A 239 0.92 30.61 -4.20
#